data_AF-A0AAQ3RP88-F1
#
_entry.id   AF-A0AAQ3RP88-F1
#
_cell.length_a   1.000
_cell.length_b   1.000
_cell.length_c   1.000
_cell.angle_alpha   90.00
_cell.angle_beta   90.00
_cell.angle_gamma   90.00
#
_symmetry.space_group_name_H-M   'P 1'
#
loop_
_entity.id
_entity.type
_entity.pdbx_description
1 polymer ?
#
loop_
_entity_poly.entity_id
_entity_poly.type
_entity_poly.pdbx_seq_one_letter_code
_entity_poly.pdbx_strand_id
1 'polypeptide(L)'
;MESRKPNCNAPGSGCYDPRFIGRDGRVFYFHGKSNQHFSLVSDSNLQINARFIGHRPAGRTRDYTWIQALGILFNSKTFSLEATKTPKWDNDLDYIKLTYNDGHVALAEGPLSTWYNEEKDVKVERVANKNSVMVTLKDVAEILVNVVPVTKEDDRIHNYQVPSDDCFAHLEVQFRFFALSPKVDGVLGRTYRLDFENPAKAGMAMPVVGGEDRYKTKSLLSYDCGSCVFSQGSSFQKETTLQVMEHGTLDCTKFSHIILYLVFNTIDMNV
;
A
#
# COMPACT_ATOMS: atom_id res chain seq x y z
N MET A 1 14.63 15.23 -5.70
CA MET A 1 14.61 13.86 -5.16
C MET A 1 13.27 13.65 -4.52
N GLU A 2 12.48 12.71 -5.02
CA GLU A 2 11.22 12.32 -4.39
C GLU A 2 11.52 11.75 -2.99
N SER A 3 10.73 12.13 -1.99
CA SER A 3 10.88 11.61 -0.62
C SER A 3 10.66 10.10 -0.63
N ARG A 4 11.61 9.32 -0.09
CA ARG A 4 11.48 7.86 0.05
C ARG A 4 10.72 7.45 1.32
N LYS A 5 10.06 8.39 2.00
CA LYS A 5 9.09 8.13 3.08
C LYS A 5 7.67 8.03 2.51
N PRO A 6 6.72 7.39 3.22
CA PRO A 6 5.32 7.36 2.81
C PRO A 6 4.79 8.75 2.50
N ASN A 7 4.16 8.93 1.34
CA ASN A 7 3.37 10.12 1.05
C ASN A 7 1.92 9.88 1.49
N CYS A 8 1.56 10.42 2.65
CA CYS A 8 0.21 10.30 3.22
C CYS A 8 -0.88 11.05 2.44
N ASN A 9 -0.56 11.67 1.30
CA ASN A 9 -1.49 12.36 0.41
C ASN A 9 -1.54 11.75 -1.00
N ALA A 10 -0.93 10.58 -1.20
CA ALA A 10 -0.91 9.88 -2.47
C ALA A 10 -1.78 8.62 -2.44
N PRO A 11 -2.27 8.15 -3.62
CA PRO A 11 -2.96 6.88 -3.73
C PRO A 11 -2.20 5.73 -3.07
N GLY A 12 -2.95 4.82 -2.43
CA GLY A 12 -2.40 3.69 -1.70
C GLY A 12 -1.87 4.05 -0.31
N SER A 13 -2.04 5.27 0.19
CA SER A 13 -1.62 5.61 1.55
C SER A 13 -2.63 5.14 2.60
N GLY A 14 -2.13 4.73 3.76
CA GLY A 14 -2.86 4.58 5.02
C GLY A 14 -2.07 5.25 6.14
N CYS A 15 -2.55 6.39 6.64
CA CYS A 15 -1.85 7.19 7.65
C CYS A 15 -2.85 7.76 8.66
N TYR A 16 -2.37 8.37 9.75
CA TYR A 16 -3.21 8.99 10.77
C TYR A 16 -4.18 7.97 11.41
N ASP A 17 -5.45 8.34 11.66
CA ASP A 17 -6.40 7.61 12.51
C ASP A 17 -7.52 6.77 11.80
N PRO A 18 -7.14 5.70 11.08
CA PRO A 18 -6.42 5.75 9.83
C PRO A 18 -7.31 6.26 8.69
N ARG A 19 -6.76 7.25 7.99
CA ARG A 19 -7.21 7.78 6.71
C ARG A 19 -6.52 7.01 5.58
N PHE A 20 -7.31 6.51 4.64
CA PHE A 20 -6.84 5.84 3.43
C PHE A 20 -7.09 6.69 2.18
N ILE A 21 -6.27 6.48 1.14
CA ILE A 21 -6.49 7.03 -0.19
C ILE A 21 -6.54 5.89 -1.19
N GLY A 22 -7.69 5.71 -1.85
CA GLY A 22 -7.89 4.67 -2.86
C GLY A 22 -7.06 4.91 -4.12
N ARG A 23 -7.04 3.93 -5.02
CA ARG A 23 -6.40 4.08 -6.36
C ARG A 23 -6.96 5.27 -7.15
N ASP A 24 -8.25 5.55 -6.95
CA ASP A 24 -8.98 6.68 -7.54
C ASP A 24 -8.58 8.06 -6.96
N GLY A 25 -7.64 8.09 -6.01
CA GLY A 25 -7.18 9.31 -5.33
C GLY A 25 -8.17 9.85 -4.30
N ARG A 26 -9.28 9.15 -4.02
CA ARG A 26 -10.28 9.60 -3.06
C ARG A 26 -9.93 9.14 -1.66
N VAL A 27 -10.09 10.07 -0.72
CA VAL A 27 -9.93 9.83 0.71
C VAL A 27 -11.12 9.03 1.24
N PHE A 28 -10.85 8.05 2.08
CA PHE A 28 -11.86 7.37 2.88
C PHE A 28 -11.31 6.91 4.23
N TYR A 29 -12.18 6.65 5.18
CA TYR A 29 -11.82 6.25 6.54
C TYR A 29 -12.31 4.83 6.82
N PHE A 30 -11.46 4.03 7.43
CA PHE A 30 -11.80 2.69 7.91
C PHE A 30 -11.35 2.60 9.38
N HIS A 31 -12.31 2.62 10.29
CA HIS A 31 -12.01 2.66 11.72
C HIS A 31 -11.48 1.33 12.26
N GLY A 32 -11.86 0.20 11.65
CA GLY A 32 -11.54 -1.11 12.21
C GLY A 32 -11.95 -1.21 13.68
N LYS A 33 -11.07 -1.79 14.51
CA LYS A 33 -11.28 -1.91 15.96
C LYS A 33 -9.95 -2.15 16.67
N SER A 34 -9.78 -1.56 17.86
CA SER A 34 -8.59 -1.77 18.68
C SER A 34 -8.37 -3.25 18.99
N ASN A 35 -7.11 -3.70 18.89
CA ASN A 35 -6.64 -5.07 19.07
C ASN A 35 -7.28 -6.09 18.10
N GLN A 36 -7.61 -5.66 16.88
CA GLN A 36 -8.12 -6.54 15.82
C GLN A 36 -7.32 -6.44 14.54
N HIS A 37 -7.51 -7.42 13.66
CA HIS A 37 -6.79 -7.54 12.39
C HIS A 37 -7.78 -7.48 11.24
N PHE A 38 -7.39 -6.78 10.17
CA PHE A 38 -8.21 -6.62 8.97
C PHE A 38 -7.35 -6.74 7.71
N SER A 39 -7.88 -7.39 6.68
CA SER A 39 -7.27 -7.47 5.36
C SER A 39 -7.39 -6.12 4.65
N LEU A 40 -6.26 -5.46 4.42
CA LEU A 40 -6.19 -4.25 3.61
C LEU A 40 -6.21 -4.58 2.12
N VAL A 41 -5.53 -5.66 1.74
CA VAL A 41 -5.44 -6.17 0.36
C VAL A 41 -5.49 -7.69 0.42
N SER A 42 -6.29 -8.31 -0.43
CA SER A 42 -6.29 -9.74 -0.68
C SER A 42 -6.40 -9.98 -2.18
N ASP A 43 -5.42 -10.66 -2.73
CA ASP A 43 -5.32 -11.11 -4.11
C ASP A 43 -4.79 -12.55 -4.11
N SER A 44 -4.80 -13.23 -5.25
CA SER A 44 -4.48 -14.67 -5.32
C SER A 44 -3.15 -15.03 -4.66
N ASN A 45 -2.10 -14.24 -4.89
CA ASN A 45 -0.74 -14.47 -4.41
C ASN A 45 -0.25 -13.46 -3.35
N LEU A 46 -1.07 -12.47 -3.00
CA LEU A 46 -0.72 -11.43 -2.03
C LEU A 46 -1.87 -11.17 -1.08
N GLN A 47 -1.62 -11.24 0.22
CA GLN A 47 -2.50 -10.68 1.22
C GLN A 47 -1.74 -9.82 2.21
N ILE A 48 -2.24 -8.61 2.42
CA ILE A 48 -1.71 -7.65 3.39
C ILE A 48 -2.79 -7.39 4.43
N ASN A 49 -2.55 -7.86 5.63
CA ASN A 49 -3.36 -7.59 6.81
C ASN A 49 -2.73 -6.46 7.63
N ALA A 50 -3.57 -5.75 8.37
CA ALA A 50 -3.14 -4.75 9.34
C ALA A 50 -3.67 -5.07 10.74
N ARG A 51 -2.83 -4.91 11.75
CA ARG A 51 -3.23 -4.89 13.17
C ARG A 51 -3.56 -3.46 13.56
N PHE A 52 -4.75 -3.25 14.12
CA PHE A 52 -5.18 -1.95 14.60
C PHE A 52 -4.99 -1.89 16.13
N ILE A 53 -4.32 -0.86 16.61
CA ILE A 53 -4.33 -0.43 18.01
C ILE A 53 -5.31 0.72 18.17
N GLY A 54 -5.65 1.08 19.40
CA GLY A 54 -6.55 2.20 19.60
C GLY A 54 -6.77 2.59 21.05
N HIS A 55 -7.36 3.76 21.20
CA HIS A 55 -7.68 4.42 22.47
C HIS A 55 -9.13 4.89 22.47
N ARG A 56 -9.82 4.72 23.59
CA ARG A 56 -11.18 5.25 23.77
C ARG A 56 -11.25 6.10 25.04
N PRO A 57 -11.24 7.44 24.90
CA PRO A 57 -11.48 8.33 26.01
C PRO A 57 -12.87 8.11 26.61
N ALA A 58 -13.03 8.45 27.89
CA ALA A 58 -14.32 8.42 28.56
C ALA A 58 -15.35 9.27 27.79
N GLY A 59 -16.56 8.72 27.60
CA GLY A 59 -17.65 9.39 26.88
C GLY A 59 -17.64 9.23 25.36
N ARG A 60 -16.59 8.66 24.74
CA ARG A 60 -16.65 8.29 23.31
C ARG A 60 -17.32 6.93 23.10
N THR A 61 -18.08 6.83 22.01
CA THR A 61 -18.75 5.59 21.58
C THR A 61 -17.86 4.69 20.71
N ARG A 62 -16.74 5.22 20.22
CA ARG A 62 -15.81 4.54 19.30
C ARG A 62 -14.36 4.81 19.67
N ASP A 63 -13.49 3.87 19.32
CA ASP A 63 -12.05 3.98 19.46
C ASP A 63 -11.51 4.98 18.41
N TYR A 64 -10.51 5.76 18.79
CA TYR A 64 -9.48 6.18 17.84
C TYR A 64 -8.58 4.99 17.57
N THR A 65 -8.14 4.83 16.34
CA THR A 65 -7.36 3.65 15.95
C THR A 65 -6.22 4.02 15.02
N TRP A 66 -5.13 3.26 15.09
CA TRP A 66 -3.97 3.41 14.23
C TRP A 66 -3.47 2.03 13.78
N ILE A 67 -2.77 1.98 12.64
CA ILE A 67 -2.16 0.74 12.14
C ILE A 67 -0.87 0.51 12.93
N GLN A 68 -0.81 -0.56 13.72
CA GLN A 68 0.40 -0.90 14.48
C GLN A 68 1.34 -1.81 13.70
N ALA A 69 0.78 -2.75 12.95
CA ALA A 69 1.56 -3.77 12.26
C ALA A 69 0.95 -4.13 10.92
N LEU A 70 1.80 -4.54 9.98
CA LEU A 70 1.43 -5.20 8.74
C LEU A 70 1.85 -6.67 8.77
N GLY A 71 0.95 -7.54 8.34
CA GLY A 71 1.21 -8.95 8.05
C GLY A 71 1.08 -9.16 6.56
N ILE A 72 2.12 -9.66 5.93
CA ILE A 72 2.21 -9.86 4.49
C ILE A 72 2.33 -11.36 4.26
N LEU A 73 1.30 -11.93 3.63
CA LEU A 73 1.35 -13.26 3.06
C LEU A 73 1.65 -13.09 1.57
N PHE A 74 2.79 -13.62 1.13
CA PHE A 74 3.24 -13.50 -0.25
C PHE A 74 3.64 -14.88 -0.75
N ASN A 75 2.90 -15.39 -1.74
CA ASN A 75 2.99 -16.78 -2.20
C ASN A 75 2.78 -17.78 -1.05
N SER A 76 3.86 -18.45 -0.61
CA SER A 76 3.85 -19.40 0.52
C SER A 76 4.57 -18.87 1.76
N LYS A 77 5.04 -17.61 1.73
CA LYS A 77 5.87 -17.01 2.77
C LYS A 77 5.09 -15.99 3.58
N THR A 78 5.52 -15.76 4.81
CA THR A 78 4.99 -14.72 5.68
C THR A 78 6.07 -13.73 6.07
N PHE A 79 5.72 -12.45 6.08
CA PHE A 79 6.55 -11.37 6.57
C PHE A 79 5.70 -10.46 7.45
N SER A 80 6.26 -9.91 8.52
CA SER A 80 5.58 -8.88 9.30
C SER A 80 6.49 -7.73 9.68
N LEU A 81 5.87 -6.56 9.81
CA LEU A 81 6.48 -5.34 10.28
C LEU A 81 5.58 -4.73 11.34
N GLU A 82 6.13 -4.42 12.52
CA GLU A 82 5.38 -3.90 13.66
C GLU A 82 6.08 -2.68 14.28
N ALA A 83 5.28 -1.70 14.70
CA ALA A 83 5.68 -0.61 15.59
C ALA A 83 5.71 -1.10 17.04
N THR A 84 6.87 -0.96 17.68
CA THR A 84 7.08 -1.32 19.08
C THR A 84 6.41 -0.30 20.00
N LYS A 85 5.53 -0.77 20.90
CA LYS A 85 4.85 0.07 21.90
C LYS A 85 5.86 0.79 22.80
N THR A 86 5.63 2.07 23.05
CA THR A 86 6.44 2.89 23.97
C THR A 86 5.60 3.95 24.67
N PRO A 87 5.83 4.24 25.97
CA PRO A 87 5.14 5.32 26.67
C PRO A 87 5.58 6.72 26.18
N LYS A 88 6.83 6.84 25.76
CA LYS A 88 7.43 8.10 25.32
C LYS A 88 8.25 7.86 24.06
N TRP A 89 8.04 8.73 23.08
CA TRP A 89 8.83 8.71 21.86
C TRP A 89 10.25 9.25 22.09
N ASP A 90 11.23 8.54 21.56
CA ASP A 90 12.63 8.95 21.50
C ASP A 90 13.12 8.83 20.05
N ASN A 91 13.61 9.93 19.49
CA ASN A 91 14.08 9.96 18.10
C ASN A 91 15.38 9.14 17.89
N ASP A 92 16.08 8.82 18.98
CA ASP A 92 17.30 8.04 18.96
C ASP A 92 17.05 6.53 19.08
N LEU A 93 15.79 6.08 19.18
CA LEU A 93 15.45 4.66 19.23
C LEU A 93 14.78 4.19 17.93
N ASP A 94 15.05 2.94 17.57
CA ASP A 94 14.38 2.26 16.47
C ASP A 94 13.25 1.39 17.01
N TYR A 95 12.05 1.63 16.53
CA TYR A 95 10.81 0.98 16.98
C TYR A 95 10.29 -0.04 15.97
N ILE A 96 11.02 -0.30 14.88
CA ILE A 96 10.63 -1.30 13.88
C ILE A 96 11.03 -2.70 14.37
N LYS A 97 10.06 -3.61 14.37
CA LYS A 97 10.28 -5.05 14.51
C LYS A 97 9.91 -5.76 13.22
N LEU A 98 10.80 -6.60 12.71
CA LEU A 98 10.63 -7.34 11.47
C LEU A 98 10.67 -8.85 11.72
N THR A 99 9.78 -9.59 11.07
CA THR A 99 9.83 -11.06 11.05
C THR A 99 9.60 -11.62 9.65
N TYR A 100 10.21 -12.77 9.35
CA TYR A 100 10.03 -13.54 8.12
C TYR A 100 9.91 -15.02 8.48
N ASN A 101 8.81 -15.68 8.06
CA ASN A 101 8.45 -17.06 8.43
C ASN A 101 8.66 -17.35 9.93
N ASP A 102 8.09 -16.49 10.78
CA ASP A 102 8.17 -16.53 12.25
C ASP A 102 9.57 -16.30 12.85
N GLY A 103 10.62 -16.13 12.03
CA GLY A 103 11.97 -15.77 12.43
C GLY A 103 12.20 -14.26 12.50
N HIS A 104 13.00 -13.80 13.46
CA HIS A 104 13.41 -12.40 13.56
C HIS A 104 14.32 -12.00 12.40
N VAL A 105 14.05 -10.85 11.78
CA VAL A 105 14.88 -10.27 10.73
C VAL A 105 15.76 -9.17 11.34
N ALA A 106 17.07 -9.42 11.37
CA ALA A 106 18.04 -8.41 11.77
C ALA A 106 18.32 -7.46 10.60
N LEU A 107 17.90 -6.20 10.73
CA LEU A 107 18.17 -5.14 9.78
C LEU A 107 18.96 -4.03 10.47
N ALA A 108 20.22 -3.85 10.06
CA ALA A 108 21.08 -2.81 10.62
C ALA A 108 20.43 -1.42 10.51
N GLU A 109 20.68 -0.57 11.50
CA GLU A 109 20.35 0.85 11.43
C GLU A 109 21.18 1.54 10.34
N GLY A 110 20.69 2.68 9.87
CA GLY A 110 21.35 3.49 8.86
C GLY A 110 20.72 3.35 7.47
N PRO A 111 20.79 4.40 6.63
CA PRO A 111 20.15 4.40 5.33
C PRO A 111 20.79 3.36 4.41
N LEU A 112 20.00 2.79 3.50
CA LEU A 112 20.40 1.77 2.52
C LEU A 112 20.79 0.41 3.12
N SER A 113 20.83 0.26 4.44
CA SER A 113 20.89 -1.05 5.09
C SER A 113 19.75 -1.92 4.54
N THR A 114 20.11 -3.09 4.03
CA THR A 114 19.21 -3.93 3.25
C THR A 114 19.22 -5.36 3.77
N TRP A 115 18.05 -5.97 3.80
CA TRP A 115 17.86 -7.40 4.00
C TRP A 115 17.10 -7.99 2.81
N TYR A 116 17.42 -9.23 2.45
CA TYR A 116 16.70 -10.04 1.49
C TYR A 116 16.40 -11.40 2.11
N ASN A 117 15.29 -12.01 1.71
CA ASN A 117 15.13 -13.45 1.89
C ASN A 117 16.02 -14.24 0.92
N GLU A 118 16.11 -15.55 1.15
CA GLU A 118 16.94 -16.46 0.36
C GLU A 118 16.58 -16.43 -1.13
N GLU A 119 15.28 -16.38 -1.45
CA GLU A 119 14.76 -16.37 -2.82
C GLU A 119 14.86 -15.01 -3.52
N LYS A 120 15.24 -13.96 -2.79
CA LYS A 120 15.36 -12.56 -3.27
C LYS A 120 14.08 -12.02 -3.91
N ASP A 121 12.92 -12.46 -3.42
CA ASP A 121 11.61 -11.96 -3.83
C ASP A 121 10.96 -11.05 -2.78
N VAL A 122 11.55 -10.96 -1.58
CA VAL A 122 11.25 -9.98 -0.54
C VAL A 122 12.52 -9.23 -0.16
N LYS A 123 12.47 -7.91 -0.29
CA LYS A 123 13.55 -6.99 0.13
C LYS A 123 13.03 -6.03 1.18
N VAL A 124 13.84 -5.73 2.19
CA VAL A 124 13.60 -4.62 3.11
C VAL A 124 14.81 -3.70 3.07
N GLU A 125 14.60 -2.41 2.84
CA GLU A 125 15.66 -1.41 2.82
C GLU A 125 15.32 -0.24 3.74
N ARG A 126 16.28 0.20 4.55
CA ARG A 126 16.18 1.44 5.33
C ARG A 126 16.20 2.64 4.40
N VAL A 127 15.17 3.49 4.49
CA VAL A 127 15.09 4.76 3.74
C VAL A 127 15.47 5.97 4.60
N ALA A 128 15.73 5.75 5.89
CA ALA A 128 16.25 6.70 6.86
C ALA A 128 17.12 5.96 7.90
N ASN A 129 17.71 6.68 8.85
CA ASN A 129 18.54 6.06 9.89
C ASN A 129 17.77 5.04 10.74
N LYS A 130 16.53 5.36 11.13
CA LYS A 130 15.64 4.58 12.00
C LYS A 130 14.19 4.77 11.54
N ASN A 131 13.30 3.87 11.95
CA ASN A 131 11.85 4.02 11.85
C ASN A 131 11.26 4.19 10.44
N SER A 132 12.06 4.15 9.37
CA SER A 132 11.54 4.18 7.99
C SER A 132 12.17 3.11 7.12
N VAL A 133 11.34 2.28 6.49
CA VAL A 133 11.77 1.22 5.57
C VAL A 133 10.92 1.19 4.31
N MET A 134 11.47 0.63 3.25
CA MET A 134 10.76 0.21 2.05
C MET A 134 10.80 -1.30 1.97
N VAL A 135 9.64 -1.94 1.91
CA VAL A 135 9.49 -3.37 1.64
C VAL A 135 9.17 -3.52 0.15
N THR A 136 9.97 -4.29 -0.58
CA THR A 136 9.72 -4.60 -1.99
C THR A 136 9.36 -6.08 -2.10
N LEU A 137 8.17 -6.34 -2.64
CA LEU A 137 7.70 -7.66 -3.05
C LEU A 137 7.90 -7.73 -4.57
N LYS A 138 8.82 -8.59 -5.00
CA LYS A 138 9.30 -8.65 -6.37
C LYS A 138 8.13 -8.73 -7.36
N ASP A 139 8.15 -7.84 -8.35
CA ASP A 139 7.18 -7.72 -9.44
C ASP A 139 5.72 -7.45 -9.01
N VAL A 140 5.44 -7.25 -7.72
CA VAL A 140 4.07 -7.15 -7.19
C VAL A 140 3.80 -5.81 -6.51
N ALA A 141 4.64 -5.40 -5.55
CA ALA A 141 4.41 -4.16 -4.81
C ALA A 141 5.67 -3.59 -4.15
N GLU A 142 5.65 -2.28 -3.91
CA GLU A 142 6.49 -1.58 -2.95
C GLU A 142 5.62 -1.03 -1.82
N ILE A 143 6.14 -1.10 -0.59
CA ILE A 143 5.45 -0.64 0.61
C ILE A 143 6.42 0.24 1.38
N LEU A 144 6.16 1.55 1.34
CA LEU A 144 6.87 2.51 2.17
C LEU A 144 6.22 2.50 3.55
N VAL A 145 7.03 2.44 4.61
CA VAL A 145 6.56 2.45 5.99
C VAL A 145 7.38 3.42 6.81
N ASN A 146 6.69 4.19 7.66
CA ASN A 146 7.29 5.09 8.63
C ASN A 146 6.60 4.90 9.99
N VAL A 147 7.38 4.65 11.04
CA VAL A 147 6.87 4.57 12.41
C VAL A 147 6.86 5.96 13.02
N VAL A 148 5.70 6.37 13.54
CA VAL A 148 5.49 7.68 14.18
C VAL A 148 4.72 7.51 15.49
N PRO A 149 4.91 8.40 16.46
CA PRO A 149 4.03 8.47 17.63
C PRO A 149 2.79 9.31 17.32
N VAL A 150 1.77 9.21 18.17
CA VAL A 150 0.80 10.31 18.31
C VAL A 150 1.51 11.43 19.07
N THR A 151 1.68 12.59 18.44
CA THR A 151 2.36 13.73 19.07
C THR A 151 1.42 14.47 20.02
N LYS A 152 1.98 15.31 20.89
CA LYS A 152 1.19 16.23 21.73
C LYS A 152 0.34 17.20 20.90
N GLU A 153 0.82 17.57 19.73
CA GLU A 153 0.08 18.46 18.83
C GLU A 153 -1.09 17.73 18.18
N ASP A 154 -0.89 16.49 17.72
CA ASP A 154 -1.98 15.64 17.23
C ASP A 154 -3.05 15.43 18.31
N ASP A 155 -2.61 15.10 19.53
CA ASP A 155 -3.49 14.93 20.68
C ASP A 155 -4.29 16.21 21.00
N ARG A 156 -3.65 17.38 20.91
CA ARG A 156 -4.31 18.68 21.11
C ARG A 156 -5.33 19.00 20.01
N ILE A 157 -4.99 18.76 18.75
CA ILE A 157 -5.84 19.08 17.59
C ILE A 157 -7.05 18.14 17.54
N HIS A 158 -6.83 16.85 17.78
CA HIS A 158 -7.86 15.81 17.62
C HIS A 158 -8.53 15.42 18.94
N ASN A 159 -8.05 15.94 20.07
CA ASN A 159 -8.50 15.60 21.42
C ASN A 159 -8.51 14.08 21.63
N TYR A 160 -7.38 13.44 21.34
CA TYR A 160 -7.23 11.99 21.50
C TYR A 160 -7.23 11.59 22.98
N GLN A 161 -6.83 12.48 23.88
CA GLN A 161 -6.63 12.24 25.32
C GLN A 161 -5.64 11.08 25.58
N VAL A 162 -4.53 11.09 24.84
CA VAL A 162 -3.48 10.07 24.93
C VAL A 162 -3.00 9.93 26.39
N PRO A 163 -3.00 8.70 26.96
CA PRO A 163 -2.58 8.47 28.33
C PRO A 163 -1.04 8.55 28.45
N SER A 164 -0.53 8.72 29.67
CA SER A 164 0.91 8.89 29.90
C SER A 164 1.75 7.63 29.70
N ASP A 165 1.12 6.45 29.62
CA ASP A 165 1.78 5.14 29.54
C ASP A 165 1.88 4.59 28.10
N ASP A 166 1.37 5.32 27.10
CA ASP A 166 1.46 4.92 25.69
C ASP A 166 1.37 6.14 24.76
N CYS A 167 2.34 6.31 23.85
CA CYS A 167 2.25 7.32 22.80
C CYS A 167 1.67 6.79 21.49
N PHE A 168 1.13 5.56 21.47
CA PHE A 168 0.54 4.90 20.31
C PHE A 168 1.45 4.95 19.08
N ALA A 169 2.70 4.49 19.22
CA ALA A 169 3.59 4.31 18.07
C ALA A 169 2.91 3.44 17.00
N HIS A 170 2.82 3.95 15.78
CA HIS A 170 2.04 3.37 14.70
C HIS A 170 2.69 3.62 13.33
N LEU A 171 2.15 2.96 12.31
CA LEU A 171 2.64 2.98 10.94
C LEU A 171 1.86 3.99 10.10
N GLU A 172 2.61 4.89 9.47
CA GLU A 172 2.21 5.51 8.22
C GLU A 172 2.70 4.62 7.08
N VAL A 173 1.81 4.29 6.14
CA VAL A 173 2.12 3.36 5.06
C VAL A 173 1.72 3.95 3.71
N GLN A 174 2.49 3.64 2.68
CA GLN A 174 2.10 3.89 1.29
C GLN A 174 2.41 2.65 0.45
N PHE A 175 1.35 2.06 -0.08
CA PHE A 175 1.43 0.93 -0.99
C PHE A 175 1.50 1.42 -2.45
N ARG A 176 2.42 0.84 -3.21
CA ARG A 176 2.57 1.02 -4.66
C ARG A 176 2.47 -0.35 -5.30
N PHE A 177 1.33 -0.65 -5.92
CA PHE A 177 1.10 -1.95 -6.54
C PHE A 177 1.41 -1.90 -8.04
N PHE A 178 2.07 -2.95 -8.53
CA PHE A 178 2.44 -3.08 -9.94
C PHE A 178 1.65 -4.16 -10.66
N ALA A 179 1.21 -5.19 -9.94
CA ALA A 179 0.59 -6.36 -10.54
C ALA A 179 -0.50 -6.97 -9.63
N LEU A 180 -1.63 -6.26 -9.48
CA LEU A 180 -2.85 -6.79 -8.87
C LEU A 180 -3.76 -7.40 -9.94
N SER A 181 -4.41 -8.51 -9.62
CA SER A 181 -5.40 -9.13 -10.48
C SER A 181 -6.72 -8.34 -10.46
N PRO A 182 -7.60 -8.53 -11.46
CA PRO A 182 -8.95 -7.95 -11.45
C PRO A 182 -9.82 -8.41 -10.25
N LYS A 183 -9.43 -9.49 -9.56
CA LYS A 183 -10.16 -10.06 -8.42
C LYS A 183 -9.72 -9.51 -7.06
N VAL A 184 -8.74 -8.61 -7.03
CA VAL A 184 -8.24 -8.03 -5.78
C VAL A 184 -9.39 -7.43 -4.93
N ASP A 185 -9.39 -7.74 -3.64
CA ASP A 185 -10.32 -7.19 -2.65
C ASP A 185 -9.53 -6.74 -1.40
N GLY A 186 -10.23 -6.46 -0.31
CA GLY A 186 -9.70 -5.86 0.91
C GLY A 186 -10.13 -4.40 1.05
N VAL A 187 -9.93 -3.84 2.24
CA VAL A 187 -10.33 -2.46 2.58
C VAL A 187 -9.84 -1.44 1.53
N LEU A 188 -8.55 -1.56 1.17
CA LEU A 188 -7.87 -0.73 0.17
C LEU A 188 -7.83 -1.42 -1.19
N GLY A 189 -7.59 -2.74 -1.22
CA GLY A 189 -7.37 -3.51 -2.45
C GLY A 189 -8.55 -3.42 -3.41
N ARG A 190 -9.80 -3.44 -2.93
CA ARG A 190 -10.99 -3.28 -3.78
C ARG A 190 -10.98 -2.00 -4.62
N THR A 191 -10.32 -0.94 -4.15
CA THR A 191 -10.24 0.34 -4.89
C THR A 191 -9.41 0.22 -6.16
N TYR A 192 -8.64 -0.86 -6.30
CA TYR A 192 -7.80 -1.12 -7.46
C TYR A 192 -8.52 -1.88 -8.58
N ARG A 193 -9.72 -2.41 -8.34
CA ARG A 193 -10.52 -3.07 -9.39
C ARG A 193 -11.02 -2.06 -10.43
N LEU A 194 -11.15 -2.52 -11.67
CA LEU A 194 -11.63 -1.68 -12.80
C LEU A 194 -13.10 -1.30 -12.65
N ASP A 195 -13.89 -2.16 -12.03
CA ASP A 195 -15.32 -1.97 -11.78
C ASP A 195 -15.60 -1.31 -10.41
N PHE A 196 -14.55 -0.82 -9.73
CA PHE A 196 -14.73 -0.19 -8.43
C PHE A 196 -15.46 1.14 -8.57
N GLU A 197 -16.69 1.16 -8.08
CA GLU A 197 -17.42 2.39 -7.84
C GLU A 197 -17.22 2.81 -6.39
N ASN A 198 -16.70 4.02 -6.20
CA ASN A 198 -16.48 4.54 -4.86
C ASN A 198 -17.84 4.78 -4.17
N PRO A 199 -18.17 4.06 -3.08
CA PRO A 199 -19.46 4.19 -2.40
C PRO A 199 -19.57 5.49 -1.60
N ALA A 200 -18.46 6.22 -1.41
CA ALA A 200 -18.47 7.52 -0.75
C ALA A 200 -19.24 8.54 -1.59
N LYS A 201 -20.30 9.12 -1.02
CA LYS A 201 -21.01 10.25 -1.63
C LYS A 201 -20.04 11.42 -1.86
N ALA A 202 -20.04 11.95 -3.08
CA ALA A 202 -19.30 13.16 -3.41
C ALA A 202 -19.72 14.31 -2.49
N GLY A 203 -18.74 15.07 -1.97
CA GLY A 203 -18.99 16.21 -1.07
C GLY A 203 -19.03 15.89 0.44
N MET A 204 -18.91 14.63 0.86
CA MET A 204 -18.71 14.30 2.27
C MET A 204 -17.24 14.48 2.67
N ALA A 205 -16.99 15.25 3.73
CA ALA A 205 -15.64 15.57 4.18
C ALA A 205 -14.87 14.35 4.73
N MET A 206 -15.56 13.38 5.34
CA MET A 206 -14.96 12.16 5.90
C MET A 206 -15.85 10.94 5.60
N PRO A 207 -15.73 10.33 4.41
CA PRO A 207 -16.51 9.15 4.09
C PRO A 207 -15.94 7.93 4.81
N VAL A 208 -16.70 7.42 5.76
CA VAL A 208 -16.38 6.19 6.48
C VAL A 208 -16.93 5.00 5.71
N VAL A 209 -16.10 3.99 5.46
CA VAL A 209 -16.53 2.78 4.76
C VAL A 209 -16.57 1.60 5.72
N GLY A 210 -17.69 0.90 5.77
CA GLY A 210 -17.85 -0.31 6.56
C GLY A 210 -17.37 -1.58 5.87
N GLY A 211 -17.67 -2.72 6.48
CA GLY A 211 -17.27 -4.06 6.03
C GLY A 211 -16.22 -4.69 6.95
N GLU A 212 -16.14 -4.22 8.20
CA GLU A 212 -15.25 -4.74 9.23
C GLU A 212 -15.42 -6.26 9.40
N ASP A 213 -16.66 -6.76 9.35
CA ASP A 213 -17.00 -8.18 9.39
C ASP A 213 -16.42 -8.98 8.22
N ARG A 214 -16.47 -8.41 7.01
CA ARG A 214 -15.95 -9.04 5.78
C ARG A 214 -14.43 -9.10 5.74
N TYR A 215 -13.76 -8.07 6.24
CA TYR A 215 -12.30 -7.95 6.15
C TYR A 215 -11.57 -8.43 7.40
N LYS A 216 -12.27 -8.73 8.49
CA LYS A 216 -11.65 -9.20 9.73
C LYS A 216 -10.96 -10.55 9.53
N THR A 217 -9.70 -10.62 9.94
CA THR A 217 -8.92 -11.86 10.01
C THR A 217 -8.74 -12.31 11.46
N LYS A 218 -8.44 -13.60 11.67
CA LYS A 218 -8.23 -14.15 13.02
C LYS A 218 -6.93 -13.66 13.65
N SER A 219 -5.88 -13.47 12.84
CA SER A 219 -4.56 -13.02 13.27
C SER A 219 -3.89 -12.21 12.15
N LEU A 220 -2.77 -11.56 12.48
CA LEU A 220 -2.00 -10.76 11.53
C LEU A 220 -1.55 -11.57 10.29
N LEU A 221 -1.24 -12.86 10.46
CA LEU A 221 -0.78 -13.75 9.38
C LEU A 221 -1.83 -14.78 8.95
N SER A 222 -3.11 -14.56 9.28
CA SER A 222 -4.22 -15.41 8.79
C SER A 222 -4.71 -14.90 7.44
N TYR A 223 -4.87 -15.80 6.47
CA TYR A 223 -5.44 -15.44 5.16
C TYR A 223 -6.98 -15.44 5.16
N ASP A 224 -7.62 -16.15 6.10
CA ASP A 224 -9.08 -16.29 6.13
C ASP A 224 -9.79 -14.97 6.53
N CYS A 225 -10.60 -14.44 5.62
CA CYS A 225 -11.65 -13.46 5.91
C CYS A 225 -12.84 -13.63 4.95
N GLY A 226 -13.97 -12.99 5.26
CA GLY A 226 -15.20 -13.14 4.47
C GLY A 226 -15.16 -12.65 3.03
N SER A 227 -14.16 -11.84 2.65
CA SER A 227 -13.94 -11.39 1.27
C SER A 227 -12.49 -11.60 0.78
N CYS A 228 -11.70 -12.39 1.51
CA CYS A 228 -10.33 -12.67 1.12
C CYS A 228 -10.31 -13.70 -0.02
N VAL A 229 -9.45 -13.47 -1.01
CA VAL A 229 -9.30 -14.30 -2.21
C VAL A 229 -7.92 -14.92 -2.33
N PHE A 230 -7.07 -14.73 -1.32
CA PHE A 230 -5.73 -15.31 -1.26
C PHE A 230 -5.78 -16.84 -1.21
N SER A 231 -4.86 -17.47 -1.94
CA SER A 231 -4.69 -18.91 -1.94
C SER A 231 -3.22 -19.28 -1.80
N GLN A 232 -2.89 -20.02 -0.74
CA GLN A 232 -1.53 -20.48 -0.51
C GLN A 232 -1.12 -21.48 -1.60
N GLY A 233 -0.12 -21.15 -2.41
CA GLY A 233 0.37 -22.02 -3.49
C GLY A 233 -0.05 -21.63 -4.91
N SER A 234 -0.81 -20.54 -5.11
CA SER A 234 -0.92 -19.96 -6.45
C SER A 234 0.40 -19.28 -6.81
N SER A 235 1.28 -20.02 -7.49
CA SER A 235 2.35 -19.37 -8.28
C SER A 235 1.72 -18.29 -9.16
N PHE A 236 2.40 -17.16 -9.32
CA PHE A 236 1.98 -16.08 -10.20
C PHE A 236 1.94 -16.61 -11.63
N GLN A 237 0.83 -17.24 -12.02
CA GLN A 237 0.52 -17.47 -13.42
C GLN A 237 0.15 -16.10 -13.93
N LYS A 238 1.09 -15.47 -14.64
CA LYS A 238 0.79 -14.34 -15.50
C LYS A 238 -0.28 -14.85 -16.46
N GLU A 239 -1.56 -14.65 -16.14
CA GLU A 239 -2.61 -14.69 -17.15
C GLU A 239 -2.26 -13.56 -18.09
N THR A 240 -1.44 -13.90 -19.08
CA THR A 240 -1.26 -13.10 -20.26
C THR A 240 -2.60 -13.20 -20.95
N THR A 241 -3.52 -12.32 -20.60
CA THR A 241 -4.59 -11.98 -21.52
C THR A 241 -3.89 -11.34 -22.71
N LEU A 242 -3.44 -12.18 -23.65
CA LEU A 242 -3.33 -11.80 -25.04
C LEU A 242 -4.76 -11.47 -25.46
N GLN A 243 -5.23 -10.27 -25.11
CA GLN A 243 -6.14 -9.60 -26.01
C GLN A 243 -5.33 -9.42 -27.28
N VAL A 244 -5.60 -10.30 -28.24
CA VAL A 244 -5.30 -10.06 -29.64
C VAL A 244 -6.03 -8.76 -29.98
N MET A 245 -5.38 -7.63 -29.73
CA MET A 245 -5.61 -6.47 -30.56
C MET A 245 -5.08 -6.89 -31.90
N GLU A 246 -6.00 -7.24 -32.79
CA GLU A 246 -5.76 -7.33 -34.22
C GLU A 246 -5.12 -6.00 -34.64
N HIS A 247 -3.78 -5.96 -34.64
CA HIS A 247 -3.03 -4.91 -35.27
C HIS A 247 -3.28 -5.10 -36.75
N GLY A 248 -4.21 -4.31 -37.29
CA GLY A 248 -4.34 -4.11 -38.71
C GLY A 248 -2.94 -3.84 -39.26
N THR A 249 -2.48 -4.73 -40.12
CA THR A 249 -1.21 -4.59 -40.82
C THR A 249 -1.30 -3.31 -41.66
N LEU A 250 -0.52 -2.31 -41.28
CA LEU A 250 -0.28 -1.12 -42.10
C LEU A 250 0.51 -1.57 -43.33
N ASP A 251 -0.21 -1.81 -44.42
CA ASP A 251 0.34 -2.07 -45.74
C ASP A 251 0.85 -0.75 -46.35
N CYS A 252 2.16 -0.53 -46.26
CA CYS A 252 2.85 0.64 -46.82
C CYS A 252 3.25 0.45 -48.30
N THR A 253 2.44 -0.24 -49.12
CA THR A 253 2.75 -0.41 -50.57
C THR A 253 1.81 0.31 -51.55
N LYS A 254 0.99 1.26 -51.10
CA LYS A 254 0.16 2.08 -52.02
C LYS A 254 0.23 3.57 -51.75
N PHE A 255 1.29 4.21 -52.21
CA PHE A 255 1.22 5.59 -52.69
C PHE A 255 1.75 5.67 -54.12
N SER A 256 0.85 5.44 -55.06
CA SER A 256 1.04 5.75 -56.48
C SER A 256 0.14 6.93 -56.81
N HIS A 257 0.77 8.09 -57.00
CA HIS A 257 0.35 9.24 -57.80
C HIS A 257 -1.11 9.74 -57.69
N ILE A 258 -1.29 10.86 -56.98
CA ILE A 258 -2.18 11.94 -57.46
C ILE A 258 -1.30 13.14 -57.77
N ILE A 259 -1.32 13.52 -59.05
CA ILE A 259 -0.68 14.69 -59.63
C ILE A 259 -1.36 15.94 -59.07
N LEU A 260 -0.60 16.83 -58.42
CA LEU A 260 -0.92 18.25 -58.41
C LEU A 260 0.25 18.99 -59.09
N TYR A 261 -0.07 19.59 -60.24
CA TYR A 261 0.80 20.52 -60.93
C TYR A 261 1.03 21.76 -60.08
N LEU A 262 2.29 22.06 -59.76
CA LEU A 262 2.75 23.45 -59.67
C LEU A 262 4.06 23.59 -60.45
N VAL A 263 3.99 24.52 -61.38
CA VAL A 263 4.87 24.89 -62.49
C VAL A 263 6.04 25.75 -61.98
N PHE A 264 7.28 25.34 -62.35
CA PHE A 264 8.52 26.11 -62.61
C PHE A 264 9.10 26.97 -61.44
N ASN A 265 10.40 27.11 -61.18
CA ASN A 265 11.65 26.85 -61.89
C ASN A 265 12.76 26.72 -60.82
N THR A 266 13.58 25.67 -60.86
CA THR A 266 14.93 25.71 -60.28
C THR A 266 15.91 25.57 -61.43
N ILE A 267 16.75 26.59 -61.58
CA ILE A 267 18.00 26.50 -62.32
C ILE A 267 18.88 25.53 -61.53
N ASP A 268 19.20 24.39 -62.12
CA ASP A 268 20.27 23.52 -61.64
C ASP A 268 21.63 23.99 -62.19
N MET A 269 22.63 23.72 -61.36
CA MET A 269 24.06 23.84 -61.59
C MET A 269 24.53 23.35 -62.98
N ASN A 270 25.57 24.01 -63.51
CA ASN A 270 26.88 23.38 -63.73
C ASN A 270 27.83 24.33 -64.49
N VAL A 271 28.87 24.82 -63.79
CA VAL A 271 30.30 24.57 -64.06
C VAL A 271 31.03 24.55 -62.72
#